data_AF-A0A7V2WU74-F1
#
_entry.id   AF-A0A7V2WU74-F1
#
_cell.length_a   1.000
_cell.length_b   1.000
_cell.length_c   1.000
_cell.angle_alpha   90.00
_cell.angle_beta   90.00
_cell.angle_gamma   90.00
#
_symmetry.space_group_name_H-M   'P 1'
#
loop_
_entity.id
_entity.type
_entity.pdbx_description
1 polymer ?
#
loop_
_entity_poly.entity_id
_entity_poly.type
_entity_poly.pdbx_seq_one_letter_code
_entity_poly.pdbx_strand_id
1 'polypeptide(L)'
;MIKLTFKQYRILFLLSILTYVIADQAIAKHYSTAWNHPLHVVIYPINGDLSEQSQQTINALSEHDFTSIKHFIKQQAAHYGILIQQPIKIKIAPQMNKSPALPQLDAGIINTIIWSLKIRWWAWYENTYSGTKDIRLFVEYYAKESSESQISVGLEKGMMALIKNYADKQLMERNNVIIAHEMLHTLGATDKYDPISLFPYFPHGYAYPELGINRKRDKCEIMGGRIPHANNLAVVPESLGDCLIGKMTAKEIGWLE
;
A
#
# COMPACT_ATOMS: atom_id res chain seq x y z
N MET A 1 -11.72 -46.69 -12.71
CA MET A 1 -11.34 -45.34 -13.17
C MET A 1 -12.58 -44.46 -13.18
N ILE A 2 -12.67 -43.48 -12.28
CA ILE A 2 -13.74 -42.48 -12.32
C ILE A 2 -13.48 -41.61 -13.56
N LYS A 3 -14.33 -41.71 -14.59
CA LYS A 3 -14.28 -40.82 -15.75
C LYS A 3 -15.03 -39.54 -15.40
N LEU A 4 -14.28 -38.48 -15.13
CA LEU A 4 -14.85 -37.14 -14.97
C LEU A 4 -15.28 -36.59 -16.33
N THR A 5 -16.43 -35.93 -16.36
CA THR A 5 -16.89 -35.14 -17.52
C THR A 5 -16.04 -33.87 -17.67
N PHE A 6 -16.02 -33.27 -18.87
CA PHE A 6 -15.35 -31.98 -19.09
C PHE A 6 -15.80 -30.90 -18.10
N LYS A 7 -17.11 -30.88 -17.79
CA LYS A 7 -17.68 -29.98 -16.77
C LYS A 7 -17.05 -30.23 -15.40
N GLN A 8 -16.90 -31.47 -14.98
CA GLN A 8 -16.29 -31.82 -13.69
C GLN A 8 -14.79 -31.49 -13.65
N TYR A 9 -14.04 -31.73 -14.74
CA TYR A 9 -12.64 -31.29 -14.83
C TYR A 9 -12.51 -29.78 -14.73
N ARG A 10 -13.35 -29.01 -15.44
CA ARG A 10 -13.36 -27.54 -15.38
C ARG A 10 -13.66 -27.04 -13.96
N ILE A 11 -14.66 -27.61 -13.30
CA ILE A 11 -15.03 -27.24 -11.92
C ILE A 11 -13.88 -27.55 -10.97
N LEU A 12 -13.28 -28.74 -11.07
CA LEU A 12 -12.19 -29.14 -10.19
C LEU A 12 -10.95 -28.26 -10.37
N PHE A 13 -10.63 -27.88 -11.61
CA PHE A 13 -9.55 -26.94 -11.92
C PHE A 13 -9.80 -25.53 -11.39
N LEU A 14 -11.03 -25.00 -11.52
CA LEU A 14 -11.36 -23.69 -10.96
C LEU A 14 -11.34 -23.69 -9.43
N LEU A 15 -11.81 -24.78 -8.80
CA LEU A 15 -11.76 -24.93 -7.34
C LEU A 15 -10.33 -25.07 -6.83
N SER A 16 -9.43 -25.74 -7.54
CA SER A 16 -8.03 -25.83 -7.14
C SER A 16 -7.33 -24.47 -7.21
N ILE A 17 -7.57 -23.69 -8.27
CA ILE A 17 -7.08 -22.30 -8.37
C ILE A 17 -7.63 -21.47 -7.21
N LEU A 18 -8.95 -21.55 -6.95
CA LEU A 18 -9.57 -20.78 -5.87
C LEU A 18 -8.97 -21.14 -4.51
N THR A 19 -8.83 -22.43 -4.22
CA THR A 19 -8.24 -22.92 -2.96
C THR A 19 -6.80 -22.45 -2.81
N TYR A 20 -5.99 -22.54 -3.87
CA TYR A 20 -4.62 -22.04 -3.88
C TYR A 20 -4.57 -20.54 -3.57
N VAL A 21 -5.39 -19.73 -4.25
CA VAL A 21 -5.44 -18.28 -4.07
C VAL A 21 -5.89 -17.90 -2.66
N ILE A 22 -6.85 -18.61 -2.07
CA ILE A 22 -7.30 -18.37 -0.68
C ILE A 22 -6.19 -18.75 0.32
N ALA A 23 -5.57 -19.92 0.15
CA ALA A 23 -4.52 -20.40 1.05
C ALA A 23 -3.28 -19.50 1.01
N ASP A 24 -2.81 -19.14 -0.19
CA ASP A 24 -1.71 -18.21 -0.41
C ASP A 24 -1.92 -16.86 0.30
N GLN A 25 -3.13 -16.29 0.19
CA GLN A 25 -3.49 -15.06 0.88
C GLN A 25 -3.51 -15.20 2.41
N ALA A 26 -4.13 -16.27 2.92
CA ALA A 26 -4.25 -16.49 4.35
C ALA A 26 -2.85 -16.69 4.99
N ILE A 27 -1.99 -17.43 4.30
CA ILE A 27 -0.60 -17.66 4.72
C ILE A 27 0.17 -16.34 4.69
N ALA A 28 0.13 -15.60 3.58
CA ALA A 28 0.84 -14.33 3.44
C ALA A 28 0.41 -13.32 4.51
N LYS A 29 -0.91 -13.18 4.75
CA LYS A 29 -1.45 -12.30 5.79
C LYS A 29 -1.00 -12.74 7.18
N HIS A 30 -1.11 -14.03 7.50
CA HIS A 30 -0.72 -14.52 8.82
C HIS A 30 0.76 -14.26 9.13
N TYR A 31 1.66 -14.51 8.18
CA TYR A 31 3.08 -14.25 8.38
C TYR A 31 3.43 -12.76 8.38
N SER A 32 2.74 -11.95 7.57
CA SER A 32 3.04 -10.52 7.49
C SER A 32 2.52 -9.72 8.67
N THR A 33 1.41 -10.15 9.29
CA THR A 33 0.81 -9.47 10.45
C THR A 33 1.23 -10.09 11.80
N ALA A 34 2.06 -11.14 11.81
CA ALA A 34 2.59 -11.71 13.04
C ALA A 34 3.74 -10.88 13.64
N TRP A 35 4.41 -10.06 12.83
CA TRP A 35 5.53 -9.19 13.24
C TRP A 35 6.58 -9.92 14.09
N ASN A 36 6.94 -11.13 13.69
CA ASN A 36 8.03 -11.92 14.29
C ASN A 36 9.35 -11.82 13.51
N HIS A 37 9.30 -11.32 12.26
CA HIS A 37 10.45 -11.10 11.40
C HIS A 37 10.32 -9.78 10.63
N PRO A 38 11.44 -9.17 10.19
CA PRO A 38 11.41 -8.01 9.29
C PRO A 38 10.71 -8.34 7.96
N LEU A 39 9.78 -7.48 7.54
CA LEU A 39 9.17 -7.56 6.22
C LEU A 39 10.07 -6.93 5.15
N HIS A 40 10.30 -7.64 4.06
CA HIS A 40 11.05 -7.17 2.91
C HIS A 40 10.11 -6.47 1.94
N VAL A 41 10.24 -5.14 1.88
CA VAL A 41 9.49 -4.27 0.99
C VAL A 41 10.34 -3.97 -0.23
N VAL A 42 9.83 -4.28 -1.42
CA VAL A 42 10.53 -4.04 -2.68
C VAL A 42 9.77 -3.00 -3.49
N ILE A 43 10.45 -1.90 -3.81
CA ILE A 43 9.93 -0.81 -4.63
C ILE A 43 10.36 -1.05 -6.07
N TYR A 44 9.40 -1.15 -6.97
CA TYR A 44 9.58 -1.29 -8.41
C TYR A 44 9.25 0.06 -9.07
N PRO A 45 10.26 0.88 -9.38
CA PRO A 45 10.01 2.18 -10.01
C PRO A 45 9.57 2.00 -11.46
N ILE A 46 8.58 2.78 -11.87
CA ILE A 46 8.01 2.84 -13.23
C ILE A 46 7.96 4.30 -13.66
N ASN A 47 8.40 4.58 -14.88
CA ASN A 47 8.20 5.90 -15.49
C ASN A 47 6.75 5.98 -16.01
N GLY A 48 5.86 6.63 -15.26
CA GLY A 48 4.41 6.60 -15.50
C GLY A 48 3.95 7.50 -16.66
N ASP A 49 4.69 8.57 -16.94
CA ASP A 49 4.37 9.53 -18.02
C ASP A 49 5.42 9.57 -19.15
N LEU A 50 6.40 8.66 -19.11
CA LEU A 50 7.51 8.56 -20.06
C LEU A 50 8.33 9.87 -20.18
N SER A 51 8.21 10.78 -19.22
CA SER A 51 8.92 12.05 -19.25
C SER A 51 10.39 11.88 -18.86
N GLU A 52 11.22 12.81 -19.33
CA GLU A 52 12.63 12.87 -18.96
C GLU A 52 12.80 13.15 -17.45
N GLN A 53 11.96 14.02 -16.87
CA GLN A 53 12.01 14.34 -15.45
C GLN A 53 11.69 13.11 -14.56
N SER A 54 10.68 12.32 -14.92
CA SER A 54 10.39 11.04 -14.24
C SER A 54 11.55 10.07 -14.37
N GLN A 55 12.16 9.97 -15.56
CA GLN A 55 13.31 9.10 -15.78
C GLN A 55 14.53 9.53 -14.94
N GLN A 56 14.83 10.84 -14.90
CA GLN A 56 15.92 11.40 -14.11
C GLN A 56 15.68 11.16 -12.61
N THR A 57 14.44 11.32 -12.14
CA THR A 57 14.07 11.03 -10.75
C THR A 57 14.31 9.56 -10.42
N ILE A 58 13.83 8.63 -11.26
CA ILE A 58 14.01 7.18 -11.05
C ILE A 58 15.49 6.80 -11.03
N ASN A 59 16.29 7.33 -11.97
CA ASN A 59 17.72 7.06 -12.04
C ASN A 59 18.48 7.53 -10.78
N ALA A 60 17.97 8.54 -10.09
CA ALA A 60 18.55 9.10 -8.88
C ALA A 60 18.06 8.45 -7.58
N LEU A 61 17.04 7.57 -7.64
CA LEU A 61 16.47 6.93 -6.45
C LEU A 61 17.49 6.05 -5.72
N SER A 62 17.43 6.13 -4.40
CA SER A 62 18.28 5.34 -3.50
C SER A 62 17.47 4.83 -2.30
N GLU A 63 17.95 3.79 -1.63
CA GLU A 63 17.32 3.28 -0.41
C GLU A 63 17.27 4.31 0.73
N HIS A 64 18.04 5.39 0.62
CA HIS A 64 18.03 6.51 1.57
C HIS A 64 16.75 7.34 1.47
N ASP A 65 16.21 7.51 0.25
CA ASP A 65 15.01 8.31 0.00
C ASP A 65 13.77 7.75 0.72
N PHE A 66 13.79 6.46 1.07
CA PHE A 66 12.70 5.77 1.78
C PHE A 66 12.97 5.61 3.29
N THR A 67 13.93 6.36 3.86
CA THR A 67 14.30 6.22 5.27
C THR A 67 13.20 6.70 6.22
N SER A 68 12.41 7.71 5.85
CA SER A 68 11.31 8.16 6.70
C SER A 68 10.24 7.09 6.88
N ILE A 69 9.97 6.24 5.87
CA ILE A 69 9.09 5.07 5.99
C ILE A 69 9.63 4.07 7.03
N LYS A 70 10.90 3.69 6.91
CA LYS A 70 11.56 2.77 7.87
C LYS A 70 11.50 3.31 9.29
N HIS A 71 11.77 4.61 9.46
CA HIS A 71 11.75 5.26 10.77
C HIS A 71 10.35 5.33 11.36
N PHE A 72 9.37 5.77 10.57
CA PHE A 72 7.98 5.86 10.95
C PHE A 72 7.45 4.51 11.45
N ILE A 73 7.58 3.46 10.63
CA ILE A 73 7.09 2.12 11.02
C ILE A 73 7.80 1.63 12.28
N LYS A 74 9.11 1.83 12.41
CA LYS A 74 9.85 1.46 13.62
C LYS A 74 9.33 2.17 14.87
N GLN A 75 9.12 3.49 14.79
CA GLN A 75 8.62 4.28 15.92
C GLN A 75 7.19 3.88 16.31
N GLN A 76 6.31 3.73 15.32
CA GLN A 76 4.92 3.35 15.56
C GLN A 76 4.81 1.91 16.08
N ALA A 77 5.58 0.97 15.53
CA ALA A 77 5.65 -0.41 16.01
C ALA A 77 6.10 -0.46 17.49
N ALA A 78 7.16 0.29 17.84
CA ALA A 78 7.64 0.38 19.22
C ALA A 78 6.59 0.98 20.17
N HIS A 79 5.82 1.99 19.71
CA HIS A 79 4.71 2.57 20.49
C HIS A 79 3.64 1.51 20.86
N TYR A 80 3.39 0.55 19.98
CA TYR A 80 2.46 -0.56 20.22
C TYR A 80 3.12 -1.82 20.82
N GLY A 81 4.38 -1.74 21.26
CA GLY A 81 5.06 -2.85 21.94
C GLY A 81 5.65 -3.92 21.00
N ILE A 82 5.74 -3.66 19.70
CA ILE A 82 6.36 -4.57 18.73
C ILE A 82 7.89 -4.39 18.78
N LEU A 83 8.59 -5.40 19.31
CA LEU A 83 10.02 -5.31 19.65
C LEU A 83 10.98 -5.76 18.52
N ILE A 84 10.62 -5.55 17.25
CA ILE A 84 11.55 -5.80 16.13
C ILE A 84 12.41 -4.55 15.91
N GLN A 85 13.74 -4.69 15.95
CA GLN A 85 14.66 -3.56 15.75
C GLN A 85 14.52 -2.87 14.38
N GLN A 86 14.19 -3.66 13.35
CA GLN A 86 13.93 -3.24 11.97
C GLN A 86 12.67 -3.97 11.48
N PRO A 87 11.45 -3.44 11.73
CA PRO A 87 10.23 -4.14 11.35
C PRO A 87 10.08 -4.31 9.83
N ILE A 88 10.72 -3.42 9.05
CA ILE A 88 10.75 -3.49 7.60
C ILE A 88 12.17 -3.26 7.07
N LYS A 89 12.45 -3.83 5.90
CA LYS A 89 13.64 -3.57 5.07
C LYS A 89 13.18 -3.17 3.68
N ILE A 90 13.64 -2.02 3.18
CA ILE A 90 13.25 -1.51 1.87
C ILE A 90 14.39 -1.74 0.88
N LYS A 91 14.08 -2.29 -0.28
CA LYS A 91 14.96 -2.45 -1.45
C LYS A 91 14.32 -1.86 -2.69
N ILE A 92 15.16 -1.41 -3.62
CA ILE A 92 14.71 -0.90 -4.93
C ILE A 92 15.05 -1.96 -5.98
N ALA A 93 14.05 -2.40 -6.73
CA ALA A 93 14.21 -3.27 -7.87
C ALA A 93 14.71 -2.48 -9.10
N PRO A 94 15.33 -3.16 -10.09
CA PRO A 94 15.52 -2.54 -11.39
C PRO A 94 14.21 -2.00 -11.95
N GLN A 95 14.27 -0.84 -12.61
CA GLN A 95 13.11 -0.18 -13.20
C GLN A 95 12.31 -1.13 -14.10
N MET A 96 10.99 -1.00 -14.01
CA MET A 96 10.06 -1.68 -14.89
C MET A 96 9.64 -0.76 -16.05
N ASN A 97 9.54 -1.35 -17.24
CA ASN A 97 9.18 -0.62 -18.47
C ASN A 97 7.68 -0.65 -18.78
N LYS A 98 6.91 -1.42 -18.01
CA LYS A 98 5.47 -1.59 -18.19
C LYS A 98 4.79 -1.49 -16.85
N SER A 99 3.67 -0.78 -16.81
CA SER A 99 2.76 -0.76 -15.68
C SER A 99 1.65 -1.80 -15.87
N PRO A 100 1.08 -2.40 -14.80
CA PRO A 100 -0.10 -3.21 -14.96
C PRO A 100 -1.31 -2.33 -15.28
N ALA A 101 -2.27 -2.87 -16.03
CA ALA A 101 -3.52 -2.15 -16.29
C ALA A 101 -4.29 -1.92 -14.98
N LEU A 102 -4.75 -0.68 -14.75
CA LEU A 102 -5.63 -0.33 -13.62
C LEU A 102 -6.97 -1.07 -13.70
N PRO A 103 -7.63 -1.33 -12.56
CA PRO A 103 -8.99 -1.85 -12.57
C PRO A 103 -9.93 -0.74 -13.05
N GLN A 104 -11.08 -1.13 -13.63
CA GLN A 104 -12.17 -0.17 -13.81
C GLN A 104 -12.79 0.12 -12.44
N LEU A 105 -12.95 1.39 -12.06
CA LEU A 105 -13.41 1.81 -10.74
C LEU A 105 -14.82 1.28 -10.39
N ASP A 106 -15.67 1.06 -11.41
CA ASP A 106 -17.03 0.48 -11.26
C ASP A 106 -17.11 -1.00 -11.64
N ALA A 107 -15.98 -1.71 -11.62
CA ALA A 107 -15.94 -3.13 -11.91
C ALA A 107 -16.75 -3.93 -10.88
N GLY A 108 -17.80 -4.64 -11.33
CA GLY A 108 -18.48 -5.63 -10.49
C GLY A 108 -17.54 -6.73 -9.99
N ILE A 109 -17.93 -7.45 -8.93
CA ILE A 109 -17.09 -8.43 -8.19
C ILE A 109 -16.28 -9.37 -9.09
N ILE A 110 -16.90 -9.89 -10.17
CA ILE A 110 -16.22 -10.80 -11.12
C ILE A 110 -15.05 -10.11 -11.83
N ASN A 111 -15.23 -8.87 -12.26
CA ASN A 111 -14.19 -8.10 -12.93
C ASN A 111 -13.04 -7.79 -11.97
N THR A 112 -13.33 -7.49 -10.70
CA THR A 112 -12.33 -7.32 -9.65
C THR A 112 -11.50 -8.59 -9.45
N ILE A 113 -12.16 -9.77 -9.41
CA ILE A 113 -11.46 -11.06 -9.28
C ILE A 113 -10.56 -11.31 -10.49
N ILE A 114 -11.08 -11.17 -11.71
CA ILE A 114 -10.30 -11.37 -12.95
C ILE A 114 -9.09 -10.44 -12.98
N TRP A 115 -9.30 -9.17 -12.63
CA TRP A 115 -8.23 -8.18 -12.57
C TRP A 115 -7.16 -8.55 -11.53
N SER A 116 -7.56 -8.99 -10.33
CA SER A 116 -6.61 -9.42 -9.29
C SER A 116 -5.73 -10.59 -9.76
N LEU A 117 -6.29 -11.54 -10.52
CA LEU A 117 -5.54 -12.65 -11.11
C LEU A 117 -4.58 -12.18 -12.20
N LYS A 118 -5.03 -11.26 -13.07
CA LYS A 118 -4.18 -10.66 -14.10
C LYS A 118 -2.98 -9.93 -13.51
N ILE A 119 -3.18 -9.14 -12.46
CA ILE A 119 -2.07 -8.44 -11.80
C ILE A 119 -1.11 -9.42 -11.13
N ARG A 120 -1.61 -10.46 -10.44
CA ARG A 120 -0.73 -11.48 -9.84
C ARG A 120 0.14 -12.18 -10.89
N TRP A 121 -0.46 -12.55 -12.02
CA TRP A 121 0.27 -13.17 -13.12
C TRP A 121 1.30 -12.20 -13.73
N TRP A 122 0.89 -10.96 -13.98
CA TRP A 122 1.77 -9.90 -14.48
C TRP A 122 2.95 -9.64 -13.53
N ALA A 123 2.69 -9.49 -12.23
CA ALA A 123 3.71 -9.23 -11.22
C ALA A 123 4.67 -10.41 -11.01
N TRP A 124 4.25 -11.63 -11.37
CA TRP A 124 5.13 -12.80 -11.42
C TRP A 124 5.98 -12.79 -12.70
N TYR A 125 5.38 -12.47 -13.85
CA TYR A 125 6.04 -12.49 -15.17
C TYR A 125 7.05 -11.36 -15.35
N GLU A 126 6.68 -10.12 -14.99
CA GLU A 126 7.51 -8.91 -15.16
C GLU A 126 8.43 -8.66 -13.95
N ASN A 127 8.65 -9.65 -13.07
CA ASN A 127 9.44 -9.49 -11.87
C ASN A 127 10.95 -9.27 -12.18
N THR A 128 11.44 -8.07 -11.93
CA THR A 128 12.86 -7.70 -12.12
C THR A 128 13.76 -7.96 -10.91
N TYR A 129 13.21 -8.42 -9.78
CA TYR A 129 13.95 -8.60 -8.52
C TYR A 129 13.96 -10.05 -8.02
N SER A 130 15.16 -10.58 -7.80
CA SER A 130 15.39 -11.99 -7.42
C SER A 130 15.43 -12.25 -5.91
N GLY A 131 15.48 -11.23 -5.07
CA GLY A 131 15.53 -11.38 -3.61
C GLY A 131 14.16 -11.65 -2.95
N THR A 132 14.19 -11.75 -1.62
CA THR A 132 12.98 -11.85 -0.77
C THR A 132 12.12 -10.59 -0.91
N LYS A 133 10.82 -10.80 -1.07
CA LYS A 133 9.83 -9.75 -1.36
C LYS A 133 8.51 -10.12 -0.70
N ASP A 134 8.36 -9.68 0.54
CA ASP A 134 7.13 -9.88 1.30
C ASP A 134 6.06 -8.91 0.80
N ILE A 135 6.45 -7.64 0.59
CA ILE A 135 5.61 -6.58 0.00
C ILE A 135 6.24 -6.09 -1.31
N ARG A 136 5.44 -5.94 -2.37
CA ARG A 136 5.88 -5.37 -3.66
C ARG A 136 5.11 -4.09 -3.96
N LEU A 137 5.81 -2.97 -4.03
CA LEU A 137 5.22 -1.67 -4.30
C LEU A 137 5.63 -1.23 -5.70
N PHE A 138 4.69 -1.18 -6.63
CA PHE A 138 4.90 -0.68 -7.99
C PHE A 138 4.65 0.82 -7.98
N VAL A 139 5.69 1.62 -8.12
CA VAL A 139 5.62 3.08 -7.94
C VAL A 139 5.81 3.77 -9.28
N GLU A 140 4.73 4.34 -9.80
CA GLU A 140 4.72 5.15 -11.02
C GLU A 140 5.06 6.60 -10.69
N TYR A 141 6.12 7.11 -11.30
CA TYR A 141 6.53 8.51 -11.16
C TYR A 141 5.99 9.37 -12.31
N TYR A 142 5.40 10.52 -11.96
CA TYR A 142 4.83 11.50 -12.89
C TYR A 142 5.43 12.90 -12.67
N ALA A 143 5.90 13.55 -13.72
CA ALA A 143 6.53 14.87 -13.68
C ALA A 143 5.55 16.02 -13.47
N LYS A 144 4.29 15.85 -13.88
CA LYS A 144 3.23 16.83 -13.68
C LYS A 144 2.15 16.25 -12.79
N GLU A 145 1.66 17.09 -11.88
CA GLU A 145 0.41 16.82 -11.19
C GLU A 145 -0.72 16.77 -12.22
N SER A 146 -1.42 15.64 -12.27
CA SER A 146 -2.59 15.44 -13.11
C SER A 146 -3.71 14.86 -12.25
N SER A 147 -4.97 14.96 -12.68
CA SER A 147 -6.06 14.24 -12.01
C SER A 147 -5.82 12.72 -11.98
N GLU A 148 -5.00 12.20 -12.90
CA GLU A 148 -4.57 10.80 -12.91
C GLU A 148 -3.46 10.50 -11.89
N SER A 149 -2.68 11.48 -11.44
CA SER A 149 -1.62 11.33 -10.43
C SER A 149 -2.15 11.27 -8.98
N GLN A 150 -3.46 11.40 -8.79
CA GLN A 150 -4.11 11.45 -7.48
C GLN A 150 -4.81 10.14 -7.08
N ILE A 151 -4.81 9.12 -7.95
CA ILE A 151 -5.47 7.83 -7.70
C ILE A 151 -4.41 6.75 -7.60
N SER A 152 -3.88 6.53 -6.40
CA SER A 152 -3.18 5.29 -6.04
C SER A 152 -4.20 4.19 -5.80
N VAL A 153 -3.89 2.96 -6.21
CA VAL A 153 -4.78 1.80 -6.01
C VAL A 153 -4.00 0.71 -5.31
N GLY A 154 -4.26 0.56 -4.01
CA GLY A 154 -3.82 -0.58 -3.23
C GLY A 154 -4.54 -1.86 -3.65
N LEU A 155 -3.78 -2.91 -3.96
CA LEU A 155 -4.30 -4.27 -4.09
C LEU A 155 -4.13 -4.98 -2.74
N GLU A 156 -5.05 -4.70 -1.81
CA GLU A 156 -5.08 -5.28 -0.45
C GLU A 156 -4.77 -6.78 -0.44
N LYS A 157 -5.29 -7.51 -1.44
CA LYS A 157 -5.34 -8.98 -1.45
C LYS A 157 -4.12 -9.67 -2.07
N GLY A 158 -2.94 -9.05 -2.15
CA GLY A 158 -1.76 -9.69 -2.77
C GLY A 158 -0.39 -9.29 -2.25
N MET A 159 -0.32 -8.57 -1.12
CA MET A 159 0.90 -7.93 -0.64
C MET A 159 1.55 -7.01 -1.70
N MET A 160 0.69 -6.36 -2.50
CA MET A 160 1.07 -5.55 -3.66
C MET A 160 0.29 -4.25 -3.68
N ALA A 161 0.95 -3.15 -4.06
CA ALA A 161 0.27 -1.89 -4.32
C ALA A 161 0.79 -1.26 -5.60
N LEU A 162 -0.11 -0.60 -6.34
CA LEU A 162 0.25 0.28 -7.44
C LEU A 162 0.05 1.72 -6.97
N ILE A 163 1.14 2.47 -6.96
CA ILE A 163 1.26 3.76 -6.28
C ILE A 163 1.64 4.79 -7.31
N LYS A 164 0.94 5.92 -7.33
CA LYS A 164 1.30 7.05 -8.18
C LYS A 164 1.96 8.13 -7.32
N ASN A 165 3.16 8.52 -7.73
CA ASN A 165 3.99 9.48 -7.02
C ASN A 165 4.46 10.59 -7.96
N TYR A 166 4.84 11.70 -7.35
CA TYR A 166 5.40 12.84 -8.06
C TYR A 166 6.89 12.61 -8.35
N ALA A 167 7.32 12.89 -9.57
CA ALA A 167 8.73 12.94 -9.97
C ALA A 167 9.37 14.28 -9.58
N ASP A 168 9.26 14.63 -8.30
CA ASP A 168 9.84 15.83 -7.73
C ASP A 168 10.49 15.49 -6.38
N LYS A 169 11.77 15.83 -6.24
CA LYS A 169 12.54 15.61 -5.01
C LYS A 169 11.99 16.43 -3.84
N GLN A 170 11.39 17.59 -4.09
CA GLN A 170 10.78 18.41 -3.03
C GLN A 170 9.55 17.74 -2.43
N LEU A 171 8.90 16.85 -3.19
CA LEU A 171 7.72 16.10 -2.75
C LEU A 171 8.06 14.71 -2.20
N MET A 172 9.35 14.39 -1.97
CA MET A 172 9.77 13.05 -1.55
C MET A 172 9.17 12.62 -0.20
N GLU A 173 9.11 13.52 0.79
CA GLU A 173 8.51 13.19 2.09
C GLU A 173 7.00 12.97 1.99
N ARG A 174 6.32 13.75 1.15
CA ARG A 174 4.89 13.57 0.86
C ARG A 174 4.63 12.27 0.10
N ASN A 175 5.47 11.95 -0.88
CA ASN A 175 5.46 10.65 -1.58
C ASN A 175 5.63 9.48 -0.58
N ASN A 176 6.48 9.63 0.43
CA ASN A 176 6.67 8.61 1.45
C ASN A 176 5.44 8.42 2.35
N VAL A 177 4.61 9.46 2.57
CA VAL A 177 3.29 9.29 3.21
C VAL A 177 2.40 8.39 2.36
N ILE A 178 2.29 8.66 1.06
CA ILE A 178 1.49 7.87 0.12
C ILE A 178 1.99 6.43 0.10
N ILE A 179 3.31 6.23 -0.05
CA ILE A 179 3.90 4.88 -0.06
C ILE A 179 3.61 4.13 1.24
N ALA A 180 3.75 4.78 2.40
CA ALA A 180 3.47 4.14 3.68
C ALA A 180 1.99 3.78 3.83
N HIS A 181 1.08 4.68 3.44
CA HIS A 181 -0.36 4.45 3.45
C HIS A 181 -0.73 3.23 2.59
N GLU A 182 -0.29 3.20 1.35
CA GLU A 182 -0.54 2.08 0.43
C GLU A 182 0.13 0.79 0.89
N MET A 183 1.32 0.86 1.48
CA MET A 183 1.99 -0.29 2.08
C MET A 183 1.15 -0.87 3.24
N LEU A 184 0.54 -0.04 4.08
CA LEU A 184 -0.33 -0.51 5.17
C LEU A 184 -1.60 -1.19 4.65
N HIS A 185 -2.17 -0.74 3.52
CA HIS A 185 -3.24 -1.48 2.85
C HIS A 185 -2.82 -2.90 2.47
N THR A 186 -1.57 -3.10 2.04
CA THR A 186 -1.07 -4.45 1.73
C THR A 186 -1.05 -5.37 2.95
N LEU A 187 -1.05 -4.81 4.16
CA LEU A 187 -1.11 -5.52 5.44
C LEU A 187 -2.56 -5.67 5.97
N GLY A 188 -3.55 -5.20 5.22
CA GLY A 188 -4.97 -5.29 5.56
C GLY A 188 -5.54 -4.08 6.30
N ALA A 189 -4.80 -2.97 6.40
CA ALA A 189 -5.36 -1.72 6.90
C ALA A 189 -6.47 -1.22 5.96
N THR A 190 -7.53 -0.64 6.52
CA THR A 190 -8.60 -0.02 5.75
C THR A 190 -8.58 1.50 5.84
N ASP A 191 -9.11 2.16 4.82
CA ASP A 191 -9.29 3.61 4.82
C ASP A 191 -10.23 4.06 5.93
N LYS A 192 -9.85 5.16 6.59
CA LYS A 192 -10.60 5.75 7.71
C LYS A 192 -11.06 7.16 7.36
N TYR A 193 -11.32 7.40 6.08
CA TYR A 193 -11.84 8.64 5.54
C TYR A 193 -12.92 8.39 4.50
N ASP A 194 -13.69 9.43 4.21
CA ASP A 194 -14.75 9.39 3.21
C ASP A 194 -14.19 9.46 1.79
N PRO A 195 -14.49 8.51 0.91
CA PRO A 195 -13.84 8.45 -0.41
C PRO A 195 -14.24 9.61 -1.35
N ILE A 196 -15.29 10.37 -1.03
CA ILE A 196 -15.78 11.50 -1.84
C ILE A 196 -15.20 12.82 -1.32
N SER A 197 -15.46 13.13 -0.05
CA SER A 197 -15.01 14.37 0.60
C SER A 197 -13.57 14.31 1.08
N LEU A 198 -13.00 13.10 1.15
CA LEU A 198 -11.65 12.81 1.62
C LEU A 198 -11.41 13.20 3.08
N PHE A 199 -12.49 13.40 3.83
CA PHE A 199 -12.46 13.83 5.23
C PHE A 199 -12.34 12.60 6.14
N PRO A 200 -11.45 12.61 7.14
CA PRO A 200 -11.29 11.48 8.06
C PRO A 200 -12.57 11.25 8.89
N TYR A 201 -12.86 9.98 9.19
CA TYR A 201 -13.98 9.60 10.05
C TYR A 201 -13.56 9.61 11.52
N PHE A 202 -14.25 10.40 12.35
CA PHE A 202 -14.04 10.34 13.80
C PHE A 202 -14.68 9.07 14.39
N PRO A 203 -14.06 8.37 15.37
CA PRO A 203 -12.74 8.65 15.95
C PRO A 203 -11.58 8.02 15.17
N HIS A 204 -11.82 7.05 14.30
CA HIS A 204 -10.78 6.13 13.84
C HIS A 204 -9.77 6.76 12.87
N GLY A 205 -10.18 7.71 12.04
CA GLY A 205 -9.31 8.47 11.12
C GLY A 205 -8.65 9.69 11.76
N TYR A 206 -8.79 9.89 13.07
CA TYR A 206 -8.23 11.03 13.78
C TYR A 206 -7.01 10.60 14.59
N ALA A 207 -5.93 11.39 14.54
CA ALA A 207 -4.85 11.29 15.52
C ALA A 207 -5.37 11.66 16.91
N TYR A 208 -4.97 10.95 17.97
CA TYR A 208 -5.37 11.28 19.35
C TYR A 208 -6.90 11.50 19.53
N PRO A 209 -7.75 10.52 19.17
CA PRO A 209 -9.20 10.67 19.23
C PRO A 209 -9.73 10.95 20.65
N GLU A 210 -8.99 10.53 21.69
CA GLU A 210 -9.30 10.76 23.11
C GLU A 210 -9.34 12.24 23.51
N LEU A 211 -8.73 13.13 22.72
CA LEU A 211 -8.82 14.57 22.93
C LEU A 211 -10.22 15.14 22.59
N GLY A 212 -11.09 14.35 21.95
CA GLY A 212 -12.42 14.74 21.50
C GLY A 212 -12.44 15.38 20.11
N ILE A 213 -13.63 15.42 19.49
CA ILE A 213 -13.79 15.83 18.08
C ILE A 213 -13.39 17.30 17.81
N ASN A 214 -13.63 18.21 18.78
CA ASN A 214 -13.45 19.65 18.60
C ASN A 214 -12.00 20.15 18.82
N ARG A 215 -11.07 19.28 19.22
CA ARG A 215 -9.68 19.68 19.45
C ARG A 215 -8.90 19.77 18.13
N LYS A 216 -8.15 20.85 17.97
CA LYS A 216 -7.18 20.99 16.88
C LYS A 216 -6.11 19.90 17.01
N ARG A 217 -5.74 19.32 15.87
CA ARG A 217 -4.69 18.32 15.74
C ARG A 217 -3.60 18.85 14.81
N ASP A 218 -2.38 18.46 15.11
CA ASP A 218 -1.18 18.70 14.32
C ASP A 218 -0.71 17.43 13.60
N LYS A 219 -1.36 16.28 13.88
CA LYS A 219 -1.07 15.00 13.24
C LYS A 219 -2.28 14.39 12.56
N CYS A 220 -1.97 13.59 11.53
CA CYS A 220 -2.87 12.73 10.80
C CYS A 220 -2.89 11.33 11.42
N GLU A 221 -4.02 10.62 11.37
CA GLU A 221 -3.97 9.16 11.40
C GLU A 221 -3.64 8.73 9.97
N ILE A 222 -2.61 7.88 9.77
CA ILE A 222 -2.07 7.60 8.43
C ILE A 222 -3.12 7.03 7.48
N MET A 223 -4.06 6.21 7.96
CA MET A 223 -5.17 5.67 7.17
C MET A 223 -6.38 6.61 7.10
N GLY A 224 -6.42 7.68 7.90
CA GLY A 224 -7.31 8.82 7.74
C GLY A 224 -6.81 9.81 6.68
N GLY A 225 -5.54 9.70 6.26
CA GLY A 225 -4.95 10.36 5.09
C GLY A 225 -4.75 11.88 5.18
N ARG A 226 -5.46 12.57 6.09
CA ARG A 226 -5.42 14.03 6.23
C ARG A 226 -5.51 14.47 7.69
N ILE A 227 -5.00 15.67 7.96
CA ILE A 227 -5.10 16.35 9.25
C ILE A 227 -6.41 17.15 9.29
N PRO A 228 -7.38 16.81 10.16
CA PRO A 228 -8.62 17.55 10.27
C PRO A 228 -8.39 18.93 10.92
N HIS A 229 -8.83 19.97 10.24
CA HIS A 229 -8.82 21.36 10.68
C HIS A 229 -10.23 21.88 10.95
N ALA A 230 -10.34 23.12 11.45
CA ALA A 230 -11.61 23.81 11.63
C ALA A 230 -12.36 23.97 10.29
N ASN A 231 -13.67 24.21 10.36
CA ASN A 231 -14.55 24.45 9.21
C ASN A 231 -14.62 23.29 8.20
N ASN A 232 -14.50 22.05 8.68
CA ASN A 232 -14.59 20.84 7.85
C ASN A 232 -13.54 20.78 6.71
N LEU A 233 -12.38 21.40 6.96
CA LEU A 233 -11.21 21.31 6.08
C LEU A 233 -10.29 20.19 6.56
N ALA A 234 -9.69 19.45 5.63
CA ALA A 234 -8.69 18.44 5.93
C ALA A 234 -7.48 18.65 5.02
N VAL A 235 -6.28 18.72 5.61
CA VAL A 235 -5.04 19.07 4.89
C VAL A 235 -4.19 17.82 4.71
N VAL A 236 -3.54 17.71 3.56
CA VAL A 236 -2.61 16.61 3.28
C VAL A 236 -1.34 16.81 4.13
N PRO A 237 -0.86 15.79 4.85
CA PRO A 237 0.39 15.89 5.61
C PRO A 237 1.60 16.10 4.68
N GLU A 238 2.56 16.90 5.14
CA GLU A 238 3.80 17.18 4.38
C GLU A 238 4.82 16.05 4.52
N SER A 239 4.77 15.30 5.63
CA SER A 239 5.69 14.21 5.91
C SER A 239 5.08 13.13 6.81
N LEU A 240 5.76 11.99 6.91
CA LEU A 240 5.42 10.95 7.89
C LEU A 240 5.60 11.42 9.35
N GLY A 241 6.38 12.49 9.57
CA GLY A 241 6.49 13.15 10.88
C GLY A 241 5.16 13.77 11.32
N ASP A 242 4.26 14.08 10.40
CA ASP A 242 2.95 14.67 10.65
C ASP A 242 1.84 13.62 10.80
N CYS A 243 2.20 12.34 10.94
CA CYS A 243 1.24 11.25 11.04
C CYS A 243 1.55 10.29 12.20
N LEU A 244 0.57 9.44 12.52
CA LEU A 244 0.69 8.31 13.43
C LEU A 244 -0.15 7.13 12.93
N ILE A 245 0.08 5.95 13.48
CA ILE A 245 -0.79 4.79 13.30
C ILE A 245 -1.79 4.76 14.45
N GLY A 246 -3.09 4.85 14.15
CA GLY A 246 -4.15 4.80 15.15
C GLY A 246 -4.41 3.38 15.65
N LYS A 247 -5.12 3.25 16.79
CA LYS A 247 -5.41 1.94 17.41
C LYS A 247 -6.14 0.98 16.46
N MET A 248 -7.08 1.48 15.66
CA MET A 248 -7.82 0.64 14.70
C MET A 248 -6.90 0.13 13.60
N THR A 249 -6.05 1.00 13.02
CA THR A 249 -5.03 0.58 12.04
C THR A 249 -4.06 -0.41 12.65
N ALA A 250 -3.58 -0.17 13.88
CA ALA A 250 -2.70 -1.08 14.59
C ALA A 250 -3.33 -2.47 14.77
N LYS A 251 -4.63 -2.55 15.10
CA LYS A 251 -5.36 -3.81 15.17
C LYS A 251 -5.46 -4.51 13.81
N GLU A 252 -5.79 -3.77 12.75
CA GLU A 252 -5.92 -4.33 11.40
C GLU A 252 -4.63 -4.97 10.90
N ILE A 253 -3.48 -4.33 11.17
CA ILE A 253 -2.16 -4.84 10.75
C ILE A 253 -1.56 -5.83 11.76
N GLY A 254 -2.27 -6.21 12.83
CA GLY A 254 -1.83 -7.23 13.78
C GLY A 254 -0.85 -6.76 14.86
N TRP A 255 -0.79 -5.46 15.16
CA TRP A 255 -0.05 -4.94 16.32
C TRP A 255 -0.85 -4.97 17.61
N LEU A 256 -2.17 -5.05 17.52
CA LEU A 256 -3.08 -5.15 18.65
C LEU A 256 -4.10 -6.27 18.39
N GLU A 257 -4.59 -6.88 19.48
CA GLU A 257 -5.67 -7.90 19.43
C GLU A 257 -7.06 -7.30 19.19
#